data_AF-A0AA43HUH4-F1
#
_entry.id   AF-A0AA43HUH4-F1
#
_cell.length_a   1.000
_cell.length_b   1.000
_cell.length_c   1.000
_cell.angle_alpha   90.00
_cell.angle_beta   90.00
_cell.angle_gamma   90.00
#
_symmetry.space_group_name_H-M   'P 1'
#
loop_
_entity.id
_entity.type
_entity.pdbx_description
1 polymer ?
#
loop_
_entity_poly.entity_id
_entity_poly.type
_entity_poly.pdbx_seq_one_letter_code
_entity_poly.pdbx_strand_id
1 'polypeptide(L)'
;MKKLLMVIAAAAFLYSCGGNTQKNQEEQASVDEFSEIAKNVKDGHNAKNSLDYKGVYVGKIPTASGEGMIVSITLEDSTYTKKTEYVGKESGNIEEKGIYTWNVEGNTVILDGIKDAPNQYFVGENTLTQLDMEGKKITGDMADLYILKK
;
A
#
# COMPACT_ATOMS: atom_id res chain seq x y z
N MET A 1 -9.79 -42.25 52.23
CA MET A 1 -10.49 -42.57 53.49
C MET A 1 -11.74 -41.72 53.61
N LYS A 2 -12.83 -42.34 54.08
CA LYS A 2 -14.19 -41.82 54.36
C LYS A 2 -15.05 -41.56 53.09
N LYS A 3 -15.99 -42.45 52.74
CA LYS A 3 -17.30 -42.78 53.37
C LYS A 3 -18.30 -41.62 53.15
N LEU A 4 -19.56 -41.77 52.72
CA LEU A 4 -20.46 -42.93 52.56
C LEU A 4 -21.85 -42.38 52.11
N LEU A 5 -22.52 -43.10 51.19
CA LEU A 5 -23.97 -43.33 50.98
C LEU A 5 -25.05 -42.25 51.24
N MET A 6 -25.96 -42.07 50.26
CA MET A 6 -27.35 -42.59 50.22
C MET A 6 -28.10 -41.96 49.02
N VAL A 7 -28.56 -42.66 47.98
CA VAL A 7 -29.66 -43.66 47.84
C VAL A 7 -31.02 -43.03 47.44
N ILE A 8 -31.34 -43.22 46.14
CA ILE A 8 -32.60 -43.69 45.52
C ILE A 8 -33.88 -42.83 45.62
N ALA A 9 -34.41 -42.43 44.45
CA ALA A 9 -35.73 -42.88 43.99
C ALA A 9 -35.90 -42.67 42.48
N ALA A 10 -36.22 -43.76 41.79
CA ALA A 10 -36.36 -43.87 40.35
C ALA A 10 -37.75 -43.41 39.86
N ALA A 11 -37.79 -42.86 38.66
CA ALA A 11 -38.93 -43.02 37.76
C ALA A 11 -38.38 -43.36 36.37
N ALA A 12 -38.46 -44.64 36.04
CA ALA A 12 -38.18 -45.15 34.71
C ALA A 12 -39.36 -44.82 33.79
N PHE A 13 -39.10 -44.15 32.67
CA PHE A 13 -39.92 -44.29 31.47
C PHE A 13 -39.07 -44.98 30.39
N LEU A 14 -39.61 -46.11 29.95
CA LEU A 14 -39.08 -47.00 28.93
C LEU A 14 -39.47 -46.52 27.53
N TYR A 15 -38.80 -47.11 26.53
CA TYR A 15 -39.00 -47.03 25.07
C TYR A 15 -38.36 -45.80 24.39
N SER A 16 -37.55 -45.92 23.33
CA SER A 16 -37.47 -46.98 22.32
C SER A 16 -36.12 -46.97 21.60
N CYS A 17 -35.79 -48.11 20.99
CA CYS A 17 -34.59 -48.44 20.24
C CYS A 17 -34.27 -47.52 19.05
N GLY A 18 -32.97 -47.43 18.73
CA GLY A 18 -32.52 -47.54 17.35
C GLY A 18 -31.34 -46.64 16.96
N GLY A 19 -30.17 -47.25 16.73
CA GLY A 19 -29.24 -46.79 15.71
C GLY A 19 -28.14 -45.81 16.14
N ASN A 20 -26.96 -46.36 16.36
CA ASN A 20 -25.67 -45.68 16.32
C ASN A 20 -25.50 -44.92 14.98
N THR A 21 -25.09 -43.65 14.98
CA THR A 21 -24.16 -43.04 13.98
C THR A 21 -23.88 -41.59 14.39
N GLN A 22 -22.59 -41.29 14.53
CA GLN A 22 -22.02 -39.96 14.69
C GLN A 22 -22.55 -39.00 13.62
N LYS A 23 -23.02 -37.82 14.01
CA LYS A 23 -23.06 -36.68 13.10
C LYS A 23 -22.10 -35.62 13.61
N ASN A 24 -21.00 -35.51 12.87
CA ASN A 24 -20.14 -34.34 12.82
C ASN A 24 -21.01 -33.08 12.73
N GLN A 25 -20.68 -32.10 13.57
CA GLN A 25 -21.05 -30.71 13.31
C GLN A 25 -20.30 -30.27 12.05
N GLU A 26 -21.01 -30.19 10.93
CA GLU A 26 -20.64 -29.28 9.86
C GLU A 26 -21.08 -27.89 10.31
N GLU A 27 -20.09 -27.07 10.68
CA GLU A 27 -20.25 -25.64 10.84
C GLU A 27 -20.37 -25.05 9.42
N GLN A 28 -21.61 -24.88 8.97
CA GLN A 28 -21.91 -24.31 7.67
C GLN A 28 -21.64 -22.80 7.75
N ALA A 29 -20.46 -22.38 7.28
CA ALA A 29 -20.11 -20.97 7.12
C ALA A 29 -21.22 -20.24 6.33
N SER A 30 -21.77 -19.19 6.92
CA SER A 30 -22.85 -18.42 6.31
C SER A 30 -22.33 -17.63 5.11
N VAL A 31 -23.12 -17.60 4.03
CA VAL A 31 -22.79 -16.88 2.79
C VAL A 31 -22.68 -15.36 3.06
N ASP A 32 -23.38 -14.87 4.09
CA ASP A 32 -23.34 -13.48 4.53
C ASP A 32 -21.98 -13.11 5.17
N GLU A 33 -21.38 -14.02 5.94
CA GLU A 33 -20.06 -13.81 6.55
C GLU A 33 -18.93 -13.85 5.51
N PHE A 34 -19.03 -14.72 4.51
CA PHE A 34 -18.10 -14.72 3.36
C PHE A 34 -18.27 -13.46 2.49
N SER A 35 -19.50 -12.94 2.36
CA SER A 35 -19.78 -11.69 1.64
C SER A 35 -19.29 -10.44 2.37
N GLU A 36 -19.30 -10.43 3.70
CA GLU A 36 -18.72 -9.35 4.51
C GLU A 36 -17.19 -9.37 4.47
N ILE A 37 -16.57 -10.55 4.52
CA ILE A 37 -15.12 -10.70 4.36
C ILE A 37 -14.71 -10.23 2.96
N ALA A 38 -15.39 -10.68 1.89
CA ALA A 38 -15.10 -10.27 0.52
C ALA A 38 -15.31 -8.76 0.27
N LYS A 39 -16.23 -8.09 0.98
CA LYS A 39 -16.39 -6.63 0.93
C LYS A 39 -15.28 -5.86 1.65
N ASN A 40 -14.60 -6.48 2.61
CA ASN A 40 -13.54 -5.87 3.42
C ASN A 40 -12.11 -6.26 2.99
N VAL A 41 -11.95 -7.19 2.05
CA VAL A 41 -10.68 -7.35 1.33
C VAL A 41 -10.54 -6.15 0.40
N LYS A 42 -9.94 -5.06 0.90
CA LYS A 42 -9.31 -4.07 0.02
C LYS A 42 -8.37 -4.85 -0.89
N ASP A 43 -8.56 -4.72 -2.19
CA ASP A 43 -7.63 -5.20 -3.19
C ASP A 43 -6.21 -4.79 -2.78
N GLY A 44 -5.43 -5.78 -2.31
CA GLY A 44 -4.10 -5.56 -1.74
C GLY A 44 -3.04 -5.29 -2.82
N HIS A 45 -3.44 -5.35 -4.09
CA HIS A 45 -2.60 -5.10 -5.24
C HIS A 45 -2.49 -3.59 -5.50
N ASN A 46 -1.35 -3.02 -5.15
CA ASN A 46 -1.00 -1.63 -5.44
C ASN A 46 0.49 -1.53 -5.75
N ALA A 47 0.95 -0.35 -6.17
CA ALA A 47 2.35 -0.16 -6.56
C ALA A 47 3.33 -0.57 -5.44
N LYS A 48 3.04 -0.19 -4.19
CA LYS A 48 3.86 -0.51 -3.02
C LYS A 48 4.08 -2.01 -2.83
N ASN A 49 3.04 -2.82 -3.06
CA ASN A 49 3.07 -4.26 -2.80
C ASN A 49 3.36 -5.10 -4.06
N SER A 50 3.23 -4.52 -5.25
CA SER A 50 3.26 -5.28 -6.51
C SER A 50 4.41 -4.92 -7.44
N LEU A 51 5.06 -3.76 -7.28
CA LEU A 51 6.14 -3.31 -8.16
C LEU A 51 7.51 -3.36 -7.47
N ASP A 52 8.56 -3.68 -8.23
CA ASP A 52 9.95 -3.43 -7.83
C ASP A 52 10.31 -1.96 -8.01
N TYR A 53 9.71 -1.11 -7.18
CA TYR A 53 9.78 0.34 -7.31
C TYR A 53 11.08 0.95 -6.74
N LYS A 54 11.91 0.20 -6.02
CA LYS A 54 13.16 0.74 -5.47
C LYS A 54 14.20 0.89 -6.57
N GLY A 55 14.98 1.96 -6.54
CA GLY A 55 16.01 2.25 -7.53
C GLY A 55 16.13 3.72 -7.86
N VAL A 56 16.82 4.01 -8.96
CA VAL A 56 17.15 5.37 -9.39
C VAL A 56 16.28 5.76 -10.57
N TYR A 57 15.59 6.89 -10.47
CA TYR A 57 14.73 7.43 -11.51
C TYR A 57 15.29 8.76 -11.97
N VAL A 58 15.32 9.00 -13.28
CA VAL A 58 15.87 10.23 -13.87
C VAL A 58 14.93 10.80 -14.92
N GLY A 59 14.82 12.12 -14.98
CA GLY A 59 14.07 12.81 -16.01
C GLY A 59 14.43 14.30 -16.09
N LYS A 60 14.10 14.91 -17.23
CA LYS A 60 14.25 16.35 -17.44
C LYS A 60 12.88 17.01 -17.31
N ILE A 61 12.72 17.82 -16.27
CA ILE A 61 11.46 18.51 -15.97
C ILE A 61 11.54 19.95 -16.49
N PRO A 62 10.52 20.48 -17.19
CA PRO A 62 10.51 21.85 -17.65
C PRO A 62 10.48 22.84 -16.49
N THR A 63 11.19 23.95 -16.64
CA THR A 63 11.17 25.10 -15.73
C THR A 63 10.53 26.30 -16.42
N ALA A 64 10.12 27.32 -15.66
CA ALA A 64 9.60 28.56 -16.23
C ALA A 64 10.61 29.29 -17.15
N SER A 65 11.91 29.04 -17.01
CA SER A 65 12.95 29.59 -17.89
C SER A 65 13.11 28.82 -19.22
N GLY A 66 12.46 27.66 -19.38
CA GLY A 66 12.51 26.85 -20.60
C GLY A 66 13.69 25.87 -20.70
N GLU A 67 14.80 26.11 -20.00
CA GLU A 67 16.00 25.25 -20.04
C GLU A 67 15.77 23.88 -19.39
N GLY A 68 14.91 23.84 -18.37
CA GLY A 68 14.58 22.64 -17.59
C GLY A 68 15.57 22.35 -16.46
N MET A 69 15.25 21.32 -15.69
CA MET A 69 16.09 20.78 -14.64
C MET A 69 16.16 19.26 -14.77
N ILE A 70 17.34 18.68 -14.54
CA ILE A 70 17.50 17.23 -14.43
C ILE A 70 17.19 16.86 -12.99
N VAL A 71 16.21 15.98 -12.81
CA VAL A 71 15.83 15.43 -11.51
C VAL A 71 16.22 13.96 -11.47
N SER A 72 16.93 13.57 -10.43
CA SER A 72 17.22 12.18 -10.09
C SER A 72 16.67 11.86 -8.70
N ILE A 73 15.91 10.77 -8.57
CA ILE A 73 15.38 10.29 -7.30
C ILE A 73 15.82 8.86 -7.11
N THR A 74 16.55 8.61 -6.04
CA THR A 74 16.85 7.26 -5.55
C THR A 74 15.85 6.92 -4.45
N LEU A 75 15.09 5.85 -4.62
CA LEU A 75 14.23 5.26 -3.59
C LEU A 75 14.86 3.97 -3.08
N GLU A 76 15.12 3.92 -1.77
CA GLU A 76 15.57 2.73 -1.05
C GLU A 76 14.42 2.18 -0.18
N ASP A 77 14.71 1.35 0.83
CA ASP A 77 13.70 0.74 1.70
C ASP A 77 12.70 1.74 2.30
N SER A 78 13.18 2.81 2.92
CA SER A 78 12.34 3.86 3.53
C SER A 78 12.92 5.26 3.36
N THR A 79 14.06 5.38 2.69
CA THR A 79 14.79 6.63 2.49
C THR A 79 14.83 7.01 1.02
N TYR A 80 14.99 8.30 0.77
CA TYR A 80 15.21 8.83 -0.57
C TYR A 80 16.43 9.73 -0.62
N THR A 81 17.01 9.83 -1.81
CA THR A 81 17.90 10.93 -2.20
C THR A 81 17.36 11.55 -3.47
N LYS A 82 17.11 12.86 -3.47
CA LYS A 82 16.68 13.63 -4.63
C LYS A 82 17.78 14.60 -5.01
N LYS A 83 18.20 14.58 -6.27
CA LYS A 83 19.15 15.51 -6.86
C LYS A 83 18.45 16.32 -7.93
N THR A 84 18.67 17.62 -7.91
CA THR A 84 18.15 18.55 -8.92
C THR A 84 19.33 19.34 -9.47
N GLU A 85 19.50 19.30 -10.79
CA GLU A 85 20.50 20.05 -11.53
C GLU A 85 19.79 21.00 -12.50
N TYR A 86 19.97 22.30 -12.32
CA TYR A 86 19.44 23.29 -13.27
C TYR A 86 20.33 23.38 -14.51
N VAL A 87 19.76 23.11 -15.67
CA VAL A 87 20.48 23.18 -16.95
C VAL A 87 20.92 24.64 -17.20
N GLY A 88 22.18 24.83 -17.59
CA GLY A 88 22.71 26.16 -17.93
C GLY A 88 23.17 27.03 -16.75
N LYS A 89 23.19 26.50 -15.51
CA LYS A 89 23.63 27.25 -14.32
C LYS A 89 24.80 26.57 -13.61
N GLU A 90 25.89 27.31 -13.37
CA GLU A 90 27.13 26.77 -12.76
C GLU A 90 27.01 26.35 -11.28
N SER A 91 26.00 26.84 -10.55
CA SER A 91 25.82 26.62 -9.10
C SER A 91 24.60 25.76 -8.74
N GLY A 92 23.98 25.11 -9.72
CA GLY A 92 22.59 24.65 -9.65
C GLY A 92 22.32 23.25 -9.09
N ASN A 93 23.25 22.61 -8.37
CA ASN A 93 23.05 21.25 -7.85
C ASN A 93 22.51 21.28 -6.43
N ILE A 94 21.26 20.86 -6.26
CA ILE A 94 20.59 20.70 -4.97
C ILE A 94 20.45 19.21 -4.68
N GLU A 95 20.86 18.79 -3.48
CA GLU A 95 20.68 17.42 -2.99
C GLU A 95 19.83 17.44 -1.72
N GLU A 96 18.72 16.71 -1.74
CA GLU A 96 17.77 16.56 -0.64
C GLU A 96 17.72 15.09 -0.24
N LYS A 97 17.73 14.81 1.06
CA LYS A 97 17.67 13.44 1.61
C LYS A 97 16.66 13.38 2.73
N GLY A 98 15.98 12.25 2.85
CA GLY A 98 15.03 12.05 3.92
C GLY A 98 14.41 10.67 3.88
N ILE A 99 13.30 10.55 4.60
CA ILE A 99 12.40 9.41 4.52
C ILE A 99 11.27 9.71 3.55
N TYR A 100 10.65 8.68 3.00
CA TYR A 100 9.41 8.84 2.26
C TYR A 100 8.31 7.99 2.86
N THR A 101 7.08 8.46 2.72
CA THR A 101 5.88 7.73 3.12
C THR A 101 5.04 7.37 1.88
N TRP A 102 4.05 6.52 2.06
CA TRP A 102 3.10 6.17 1.00
C TRP A 102 1.75 6.80 1.32
N ASN A 103 1.03 7.23 0.28
CA ASN A 103 -0.37 7.58 0.45
C ASN A 103 -1.21 6.35 0.84
N VAL A 104 -2.48 6.60 1.21
CA VAL A 104 -3.39 5.55 1.71
C VAL A 104 -3.69 4.46 0.67
N GLU A 105 -3.57 4.79 -0.61
CA GLU A 105 -3.81 3.88 -1.74
C GLU A 105 -2.59 3.01 -2.07
N GLY A 106 -1.40 3.37 -1.55
CA GLY A 106 -0.15 2.66 -1.83
C GLY A 106 0.31 2.78 -3.29
N ASN A 107 -0.05 3.87 -3.96
CA ASN A 107 0.32 4.16 -5.36
C ASN A 107 1.21 5.40 -5.50
N THR A 108 1.41 6.17 -4.43
CA THR A 108 2.16 7.44 -4.47
C THR A 108 3.13 7.49 -3.30
N VAL A 109 4.38 7.84 -3.58
CA VAL A 109 5.39 8.15 -2.56
C VAL A 109 5.39 9.66 -2.27
N ILE A 110 5.56 10.01 -0.99
CA ILE A 110 5.59 11.38 -0.49
C ILE A 110 6.96 11.59 0.15
N LEU A 111 7.77 12.47 -0.43
CA LEU A 111 9.12 12.76 0.06
C LEU A 111 9.04 13.75 1.22
N ASP A 112 9.42 13.31 2.42
CA ASP A 112 9.36 14.16 3.61
C ASP A 112 10.50 15.19 3.59
N GLY A 113 10.23 16.38 4.15
CA GLY A 113 11.21 17.47 4.25
C GLY A 113 11.19 18.49 3.11
N ILE A 114 10.46 18.22 2.03
CA ILE A 114 10.26 19.15 0.90
C ILE A 114 8.91 19.87 1.09
N LYS A 115 8.93 21.19 1.28
CA LYS A 115 7.72 21.99 1.58
C LYS A 115 7.34 22.99 0.49
N ASP A 116 8.33 23.59 -0.15
CA ASP A 116 8.12 24.69 -1.11
C ASP A 116 8.19 24.22 -2.57
N ALA A 117 8.09 22.91 -2.80
CA ALA A 117 8.12 22.28 -4.12
C ALA A 117 7.28 20.98 -4.11
N PRO A 118 6.83 20.49 -5.28
CA PRO A 118 6.07 19.25 -5.32
C PRO A 118 6.92 18.08 -4.85
N ASN A 119 6.38 17.32 -3.90
CA ASN A 119 7.08 16.24 -3.21
C ASN A 119 6.40 14.88 -3.35
N GLN A 120 5.29 14.81 -4.09
CA GLN A 120 4.53 13.59 -4.30
C GLN A 120 4.81 13.02 -5.70
N TYR A 121 5.02 11.71 -5.77
CA TYR A 121 5.32 11.01 -7.01
C TYR A 121 4.46 9.76 -7.13
N PHE A 122 3.65 9.69 -8.18
CA PHE A 122 2.88 8.49 -8.51
C PHE A 122 3.83 7.42 -9.04
N VAL A 123 3.74 6.21 -8.48
CA VAL A 123 4.61 5.09 -8.79
C VAL A 123 3.96 4.22 -9.86
N GLY A 124 4.62 4.13 -11.00
CA GLY A 124 4.29 3.19 -12.07
C GLY A 124 5.40 2.16 -12.25
N GLU A 125 5.19 1.21 -13.15
CA GLU A 125 6.24 0.26 -13.52
C GLU A 125 7.43 1.02 -14.11
N ASN A 126 8.60 0.91 -13.45
CA ASN A 126 9.84 1.60 -13.81
C ASN A 126 9.71 3.12 -13.99
N THR A 127 8.71 3.75 -13.37
CA THR A 127 8.48 5.19 -13.48
C THR A 127 8.06 5.84 -12.17
N LEU A 128 8.47 7.11 -12.00
CA LEU A 128 7.90 8.04 -11.02
C LEU A 128 7.34 9.24 -11.76
N THR A 129 6.05 9.53 -11.61
CA THR A 129 5.43 10.72 -12.20
C THR A 129 5.28 11.79 -11.14
N GLN A 130 5.92 12.94 -11.31
CA GLN A 130 5.77 14.07 -10.38
C GLN A 130 4.31 14.57 -10.41
N LEU A 131 3.71 14.70 -9.24
CA LEU A 131 2.40 15.30 -9.07
C LEU A 131 2.52 16.80 -8.81
N ASP A 132 1.43 17.54 -8.93
CA ASP A 132 1.42 18.95 -8.55
C ASP A 132 1.47 19.16 -7.02
N MET A 133 1.45 20.42 -6.58
CA MET A 133 1.48 20.78 -5.16
C MET A 133 0.30 20.21 -4.35
N GLU A 134 -0.82 19.89 -5.00
CA GLU A 134 -2.02 19.34 -4.37
C GLU A 134 -2.04 17.80 -4.43
N GLY A 135 -1.02 17.17 -5.03
CA GLY A 135 -0.96 15.72 -5.21
C GLY A 135 -1.83 15.22 -6.37
N LYS A 136 -2.17 16.08 -7.34
CA LYS A 136 -2.91 15.69 -8.55
C LYS A 136 -1.95 15.43 -9.70
N LYS A 137 -2.39 14.55 -10.62
CA LYS A 137 -1.67 14.31 -11.86
C LYS A 137 -1.72 15.55 -12.73
N ILE A 138 -0.56 15.93 -13.26
CA ILE A 138 -0.45 16.95 -14.31
C ILE A 138 -1.06 16.37 -15.59
N THR A 139 -1.89 17.15 -16.29
CA THR A 139 -2.63 16.71 -17.48
C THR A 139 -2.34 17.61 -18.68
N GLY A 140 -2.78 17.17 -19.87
CA GLY A 140 -2.53 17.87 -21.14
C GLY A 140 -1.20 17.47 -21.79
N ASP A 141 -0.80 18.23 -22.81
CA ASP A 141 0.33 17.90 -23.69
C ASP A 141 1.69 17.84 -22.97
N MET A 142 1.78 18.41 -21.76
CA MET A 142 3.01 18.47 -20.97
C MET A 142 3.12 17.35 -19.93
N ALA A 143 2.09 16.51 -19.76
CA ALA A 143 2.03 15.51 -18.69
C ALA A 143 3.24 14.56 -18.68
N ASP A 144 3.63 14.08 -19.87
CA ASP A 144 4.73 13.12 -20.01
C ASP A 144 6.11 13.70 -19.65
N LEU A 145 6.24 15.03 -19.64
CA LEU A 145 7.50 15.71 -19.27
C LEU A 145 7.80 15.65 -17.78
N TYR A 146 6.84 15.21 -16.96
CA TYR A 146 6.98 15.06 -15.51
C TYR A 146 7.24 13.60 -15.09
N ILE A 147 7.49 12.71 -16.06
CA ILE A 147 7.81 11.30 -15.82
C ILE A 147 9.33 11.13 -15.70
N LEU A 148 9.76 10.60 -14.57
CA LEU A 148 11.11 10.10 -14.32
C LEU A 148 11.13 8.59 -14.61
N LYS A 149 12.17 8.11 -15.29
CA LYS A 149 12.30 6.70 -15.69
C LYS A 149 13.46 6.04 -14.94
N LYS A 150 13.26 4.78 -14.56
CA LYS A 150 14.27 3.91 -13.93
C LYS A 150 15.35 3.48 -14.92
#